data_AF-A0A966Q0P9-F1
#
_entry.id   AF-A0A966Q0P9-F1
#
_cell.length_a   1.000
_cell.length_b   1.000
_cell.length_c   1.000
_cell.angle_alpha   90.00
_cell.angle_beta   90.00
_cell.angle_gamma   90.00
#
_symmetry.space_group_name_H-M   'P 1'
#
loop_
_entity.id
_entity.type
_entity.pdbx_description
1 polymer ?
#
loop_
_entity_poly.entity_id
_entity_poly.type
_entity_poly.pdbx_seq_one_letter_code
_entity_poly.pdbx_strand_id
1 'polypeptide(L)' 'MRYEIVRHYQRNNSNRIIMRGLTLEQAQAHCANPETSSSTCQSAERIRYTNRVGRWFDGYREEK' A
#
# COMPACT_ATOMS: atom_id res chain seq x y z
N MET A 1 14.15 -14.59 -3.98
CA MET A 1 12.78 -14.37 -3.47
C MET A 1 12.26 -13.07 -4.06
N ARG A 2 10.99 -13.03 -4.46
CA ARG A 2 10.34 -11.81 -4.95
C ARG A 2 9.18 -11.44 -4.04
N TYR A 3 8.87 -10.15 -4.01
CA TYR A 3 7.83 -9.59 -3.15
C TYR A 3 6.81 -8.82 -3.99
N GLU A 4 5.58 -8.84 -3.53
CA GLU A 4 4.49 -8.04 -4.06
C GLU A 4 3.96 -7.08 -3.00
N ILE A 5 3.52 -5.90 -3.44
CA ILE A 5 2.84 -4.94 -2.58
C ILE A 5 1.34 -5.18 -2.69
N VAL A 6 0.72 -5.32 -1.53
CA VAL A 6 -0.72 -5.46 -1.37
C VAL A 6 -1.26 -4.24 -0.64
N ARG A 7 -2.17 -3.52 -1.29
CA ARG A 7 -2.98 -2.50 -0.64
C ARG A 7 -4.09 -3.16 0.14
N HIS A 8 -4.06 -2.98 1.44
CA HIS A 8 -5.08 -3.42 2.37
C HIS A 8 -6.07 -2.30 2.64
N TYR A 9 -7.36 -2.61 2.60
CA TYR A 9 -8.41 -1.67 2.99
C TYR A 9 -9.06 -2.16 4.28
N GLN A 10 -9.32 -1.23 5.19
CA GLN A 10 -9.92 -1.56 6.48
C GLN A 10 -11.44 -1.80 6.37
N ARG A 11 -12.09 -1.30 5.33
CA ARG A 11 -13.55 -1.40 5.13
C ARG A 11 -13.90 -1.59 3.66
N ASN A 12 -14.93 -2.41 3.42
CA ASN A 12 -15.75 -2.52 2.22
C ASN A 12 -15.03 -2.73 0.86
N ASN A 13 -13.71 -2.90 0.87
CA ASN A 13 -12.91 -3.08 -0.33
C ASN A 13 -12.02 -4.31 -0.17
N SER A 14 -11.93 -5.11 -1.23
CA SER A 14 -11.00 -6.23 -1.28
C SER A 14 -9.56 -5.76 -1.40
N ASN A 15 -8.64 -6.47 -0.75
CA ASN A 15 -7.21 -6.22 -0.88
C ASN A 15 -6.78 -6.35 -2.34
N ARG A 16 -5.86 -5.50 -2.78
CA ARG A 16 -5.41 -5.47 -4.18
C ARG A 16 -3.90 -5.47 -4.26
N ILE A 17 -3.37 -6.28 -5.18
CA ILE A 17 -1.95 -6.25 -5.52
C ILE A 17 -1.70 -5.04 -6.43
N ILE A 18 -0.76 -4.18 -6.03
CA ILE A 18 -0.43 -2.95 -6.76
C ILE A 18 0.93 -3.01 -7.45
N MET A 19 1.86 -3.83 -6.94
CA MET A 19 3.19 -4.03 -7.52
C MET A 19 3.62 -5.48 -7.32
N ARG A 20 4.42 -6.00 -8.25
CA ARG A 20 4.95 -7.36 -8.27
C ARG A 20 6.42 -7.37 -8.69
N GLY A 21 7.09 -8.47 -8.42
CA GLY A 21 8.44 -8.75 -8.88
C GLY A 21 9.53 -7.97 -8.15
N LEU A 22 9.23 -7.41 -6.97
CA LEU A 22 10.14 -6.55 -6.21
C LEU A 22 11.18 -7.38 -5.45
N THR A 23 12.33 -6.74 -5.20
CA THR A 23 13.26 -7.16 -4.16
C THR A 23 12.71 -6.79 -2.78
N LEU A 24 13.26 -7.41 -1.72
CA LEU A 24 12.89 -7.07 -0.34
C LEU A 24 13.13 -5.58 -0.04
N GLU A 25 14.28 -5.05 -0.47
CA GLU A 25 14.66 -3.65 -0.26
C GLU A 25 13.67 -2.69 -0.94
N GLN A 26 13.28 -2.96 -2.19
CA GLN A 26 12.27 -2.18 -2.89
C GLN A 26 10.91 -2.24 -2.18
N ALA A 27 10.53 -3.42 -1.67
CA ALA A 27 9.27 -3.58 -0.95
C ALA A 27 9.26 -2.82 0.39
N GLN A 28 10.37 -2.87 1.13
CA GLN A 28 10.55 -2.11 2.36
C GLN A 28 10.58 -0.61 2.12
N ALA A 29 11.31 -0.15 1.09
CA ALA A 29 11.36 1.26 0.71
C ALA A 29 9.98 1.79 0.32
N HIS A 30 9.15 0.98 -0.36
CA HIS A 30 7.75 1.33 -0.63
C HIS A 30 6.97 1.53 0.66
N CYS A 31 7.00 0.56 1.58
CA CYS A 31 6.24 0.65 2.83
C CYS A 31 6.75 1.71 3.82
N ALA A 32 8.01 2.16 3.69
CA ALA A 32 8.55 3.26 4.46
C ALA A 32 8.05 4.65 4.00
N ASN A 33 7.43 4.73 2.82
CA ASN A 33 6.91 5.99 2.30
C ASN A 33 5.63 6.41 3.06
N PRO A 34 5.57 7.62 3.65
CA PRO A 34 4.37 8.07 4.36
C PRO A 34 3.13 8.14 3.45
N GLU A 35 3.29 8.28 2.14
CA GLU A 35 2.20 8.32 1.17
C GLU A 35 1.57 6.94 0.85
N THR A 36 2.07 5.86 1.44
CA THR A 36 1.55 4.49 1.24
C THR A 36 0.66 4.00 2.39
N SER A 37 0.26 4.91 3.29
CA SER A 37 -0.76 4.64 4.30
C SER A 37 -1.67 5.84 4.50
N SER A 38 -2.96 5.58 4.63
CA SER A 38 -3.99 6.59 4.91
C SER A 38 -3.77 7.36 6.22
N SER A 39 -3.05 6.79 7.18
CA SER A 39 -2.78 7.44 8.47
C SER A 39 -1.58 8.38 8.44
N THR A 40 -0.74 8.30 7.41
CA THR A 40 0.52 9.06 7.31
C THR A 40 0.61 9.90 6.05
N CYS A 41 -0.23 9.66 5.04
CA CYS A 41 -0.20 10.41 3.79
C CYS A 41 -0.59 11.87 4.01
N GLN A 42 0.11 12.78 3.34
CA GLN A 42 -0.10 14.22 3.43
C GLN A 42 -0.50 14.84 2.09
N SER A 43 -0.24 14.15 0.97
CA SER A 43 -0.63 14.68 -0.33
C SER A 43 -2.14 14.82 -0.47
N ALA A 44 -2.58 15.92 -1.09
CA ALA A 44 -4.00 16.17 -1.33
C ALA A 44 -4.67 15.05 -2.15
N GLU A 45 -3.92 14.43 -3.07
CA GLU A 45 -4.39 13.29 -3.84
C GLU A 45 -4.68 12.07 -2.95
N ARG A 46 -3.72 11.69 -2.08
CA ARG A 46 -3.90 10.54 -1.18
C ARG A 46 -4.96 10.80 -0.12
N ILE A 47 -5.08 12.03 0.39
CA ILE A 47 -6.15 12.42 1.30
C ILE A 47 -7.52 12.27 0.63
N ARG A 48 -7.69 12.80 -0.60
CA ARG A 48 -8.93 12.64 -1.37
C ARG A 48 -9.24 11.16 -1.64
N TYR A 49 -8.22 10.38 -1.97
CA TYR A 49 -8.36 8.95 -2.16
C TYR A 49 -8.83 8.24 -0.87
N THR A 50 -8.23 8.54 0.28
CA THR A 50 -8.64 8.03 1.60
C THR A 50 -10.09 8.40 1.92
N ASN A 51 -10.52 9.64 1.65
CA ASN A 51 -11.91 10.04 1.85
C ASN A 51 -12.90 9.23 1.01
N ARG A 52 -12.48 8.78 -0.19
CA ARG A 52 -13.31 7.96 -1.08
C ARG A 52 -13.36 6.49 -0.66
N VAL A 53 -12.24 5.90 -0.25
CA VAL A 53 -12.12 4.44 -0.06
C VAL A 53 -12.09 3.99 1.41
N GLY A 54 -12.01 4.94 2.34
CA GLY A 54 -11.78 4.70 3.75
C GLY A 54 -10.30 4.47 4.07
N ARG A 55 -10.02 3.95 5.26
CA ARG A 55 -8.65 3.70 5.73
C ARG A 55 -8.01 2.54 4.95
N TRP A 56 -6.76 2.74 4.54
CA TRP A 56 -5.97 1.78 3.79
C TRP A 56 -4.49 1.89 4.16
N PHE A 57 -3.71 0.84 3.88
CA PHE A 57 -2.26 0.84 3.96
C PHE A 57 -1.67 -0.17 2.96
N ASP A 58 -0.46 0.09 2.49
CA ASP A 58 0.30 -0.84 1.66
C ASP A 58 1.20 -1.70 2.55
N GLY A 59 1.09 -3.02 2.40
CA GLY A 59 1.99 -4.00 2.97
C GLY A 59 2.66 -4.82 1.87
N TYR A 60 3.74 -5.54 2.20
CA TYR A 60 4.37 -6.47 1.27
C TYR A 60 4.30 -7.91 1.75
N ARG A 61 4.29 -8.85 0.81
CA ARG A 61 4.42 -10.28 1.09
C ARG A 61 5.26 -10.96 0.03
N GLU A 62 5.79 -12.14 0.35
CA GLU A 62 6.50 -12.96 -0.62
C GLU A 62 5.54 -13.43 -1.72
N GLU A 63 5.99 -13.36 -2.96
CA GLU A 63 5.28 -13.92 -4.11
C GLU A 63 5.26 -15.44 -4.05
N LYS A 64 4.10 -16.03 -4.31
CA LYS A 64 3.94 -17.47 -4.44
C LYS A 64 4.13 -17.92 -5.89
#